data_AF-A0A3D1HUD6-F1
#
_entry.id   AF-A0A3D1HUD6-F1
#
_cell.length_a   1.000
_cell.length_b   1.000
_cell.length_c   1.000
_cell.angle_alpha   90.00
_cell.angle_beta   90.00
_cell.angle_gamma   90.00
#
_symmetry.space_group_name_H-M   'P 1'
#
loop_
_entity.id
_entity.type
_entity.pdbx_description
1 polymer ?
#
loop_
_entity_poly.entity_id
_entity_poly.type
_entity_poly.pdbx_seq_one_letter_code
_entity_poly.pdbx_strand_id
1 'polypeptide(L)'
;TAGMGGGTGTGAAPIVASIAKELGILTVGIVTKPFAFEGKKRMTQAESGIAALREQVDSLVVIPNERLKFVSEQKITFKNAFDIADDVLRQGVQSISELINVTALVNLDFA
;
A
#
# COMPACT_ATOMS: atom_id res chain seq x y z
N THR A 1 -3.21 -4.62 3.37
CA THR A 1 -2.83 -3.20 3.16
C THR A 1 -2.28 -2.64 4.45
N ALA A 2 -1.37 -1.65 4.40
CA ALA A 2 -0.85 -1.01 5.61
C ALA A 2 -0.36 0.42 5.35
N GLY A 3 -0.51 1.29 6.35
CA GLY A 3 0.18 2.58 6.37
C GLY A 3 1.59 2.44 6.95
N MET A 4 2.61 2.90 6.23
CA MET A 4 4.00 2.78 6.64
C MET A 4 4.47 4.01 7.41
N GLY A 5 5.43 3.82 8.29
CA GLY A 5 5.98 4.88 9.15
C GLY A 5 5.38 4.93 10.55
N GLY A 6 4.36 4.12 10.84
CA GLY A 6 3.91 3.80 12.19
C GLY A 6 4.69 2.64 12.82
N GLY A 7 4.23 2.12 13.95
CA GLY A 7 4.81 0.94 14.58
C GLY A 7 4.30 -0.36 13.98
N THR A 8 3.00 -0.64 14.16
CA THR A 8 2.39 -1.93 13.80
C THR A 8 2.40 -2.20 12.31
N GLY A 9 1.95 -1.25 11.48
CA GLY A 9 1.93 -1.44 10.01
C GLY A 9 3.32 -1.72 9.45
N THR A 10 4.31 -0.92 9.86
CA THR A 10 5.71 -1.05 9.42
C THR A 10 6.35 -2.36 9.85
N GLY A 11 6.11 -2.80 11.09
CA GLY A 11 6.76 -3.99 11.67
C GLY A 11 6.04 -5.30 11.39
N ALA A 12 4.70 -5.29 11.38
CA ALA A 12 3.91 -6.51 11.25
C ALA A 12 3.61 -6.88 9.79
N ALA A 13 3.50 -5.90 8.88
CA ALA A 13 3.17 -6.20 7.47
C ALA A 13 4.17 -7.17 6.81
N PRO A 14 5.51 -7.02 6.98
CA PRO A 14 6.46 -7.98 6.43
C PRO A 14 6.29 -9.40 7.00
N ILE A 15 5.92 -9.53 8.27
CA ILE A 15 5.73 -10.84 8.93
C ILE A 15 4.51 -11.54 8.36
N VAL A 16 3.38 -10.84 8.24
CA VAL A 16 2.16 -11.40 7.64
C VAL A 16 2.40 -11.79 6.18
N ALA A 17 3.13 -10.96 5.43
CA ALA A 17 3.50 -11.26 4.05
C ALA A 17 4.39 -12.50 3.92
N SER A 18 5.39 -12.64 4.79
CA SER A 18 6.28 -13.83 4.84
C SER A 18 5.46 -15.11 5.02
N ILE A 19 4.51 -15.10 5.96
CA ILE A 19 3.65 -16.27 6.22
C ILE A 19 2.80 -16.60 5.00
N ALA A 20 2.20 -15.60 4.34
CA ALA A 20 1.41 -15.83 3.12
C ALA A 20 2.27 -16.43 1.99
N LYS A 21 3.49 -15.90 1.81
CA LYS A 21 4.45 -16.38 0.80
C LYS A 21 4.95 -17.80 1.10
N GLU A 22 5.23 -18.11 2.37
CA GLU A 22 5.61 -19.47 2.82
C GLU A 22 4.50 -20.49 2.56
N LEU A 23 3.24 -20.07 2.60
CA LEU A 23 2.08 -20.89 2.26
C LEU A 23 1.83 -21.01 0.75
N GLY A 24 2.66 -20.41 -0.09
CA GLY A 24 2.53 -20.43 -1.55
C GLY A 24 1.38 -19.58 -2.09
N ILE A 25 0.91 -18.60 -1.31
CA ILE A 25 -0.18 -17.70 -1.71
C ILE A 25 0.42 -16.51 -2.47
N LEU A 26 -0.15 -16.18 -3.63
CA LEU A 26 0.18 -14.94 -4.36
C LEU A 26 -0.08 -13.73 -3.46
N THR A 27 1.00 -13.07 -3.05
CA THR A 27 0.98 -12.03 -2.02
C THR A 27 1.29 -10.68 -2.65
N VAL A 28 0.28 -9.82 -2.71
CA VAL A 28 0.40 -8.44 -3.20
C VAL A 28 0.35 -7.46 -2.02
N GLY A 29 1.42 -6.70 -1.82
CA GLY A 29 1.50 -5.63 -0.84
C GLY A 29 0.99 -4.31 -1.43
N ILE A 30 0.07 -3.63 -0.75
CA ILE A 30 -0.30 -2.24 -1.07
C ILE A 30 -0.16 -1.41 0.19
N VAL A 31 0.72 -0.40 0.12
CA VAL A 31 1.10 0.42 1.27
C VAL A 31 1.22 1.91 0.95
N THR A 32 0.99 2.76 1.94
CA THR A 32 1.21 4.21 1.81
C THR A 32 2.50 4.67 2.49
N LYS A 33 3.17 5.65 1.90
CA LYS A 33 4.24 6.42 2.57
C LYS A 33 3.63 7.65 3.25
N PRO A 34 4.11 8.03 4.45
CA PRO A 34 3.56 9.16 5.19
C PRO A 34 3.77 10.48 4.44
N PHE A 35 2.98 11.50 4.79
CA PHE A 35 3.22 12.86 4.29
C PHE A 35 4.53 13.42 4.87
N ALA A 36 5.16 14.34 4.16
CA ALA A 36 6.37 15.01 4.63
C ALA A 36 6.15 15.75 5.97
N PHE A 37 4.94 16.30 6.18
CA PHE A 37 4.59 17.01 7.41
C PHE A 37 4.48 16.10 8.64
N GLU A 38 4.35 14.78 8.46
CA GLU A 38 4.28 13.83 9.59
C GLU A 38 5.65 13.57 10.23
N GLY A 39 6.72 14.09 9.62
CA GLY A 39 8.06 14.14 10.17
C GLY A 39 9.02 13.11 9.60
N LYS A 40 10.30 13.49 9.58
CA LYS A 40 11.40 12.68 9.01
C LYS A 40 11.52 11.29 9.63
N LYS A 41 11.28 11.16 10.94
CA LYS A 41 11.34 9.87 11.65
C LYS A 41 10.34 8.86 11.08
N ARG A 42 9.09 9.27 10.84
CA ARG A 42 8.06 8.40 10.23
C ARG A 42 8.45 8.02 8.81
N MET A 43 8.97 8.96 8.02
CA MET A 43 9.44 8.66 6.66
C MET A 43 10.57 7.62 6.66
N THR A 44 11.59 7.77 7.52
CA THR A 44 12.68 6.79 7.62
C THR A 44 12.18 5.41 8.06
N GLN A 45 11.25 5.36 9.02
CA GLN A 45 10.61 4.10 9.42
C GLN A 45 9.84 3.48 8.25
N ALA A 46 9.12 4.29 7.48
CA ALA A 46 8.38 3.82 6.31
C ALA A 46 9.30 3.20 5.25
N GLU A 47 10.40 3.87 4.90
CA GLU A 47 11.37 3.33 3.92
C GLU A 47 11.95 2.00 4.38
N SER A 48 12.32 1.90 5.66
CA SER A 48 12.85 0.65 6.22
C SER A 48 11.83 -0.49 6.18
N GLY A 49 10.57 -0.23 6.58
CA GLY A 49 9.53 -1.25 6.51
C GLY A 49 9.16 -1.63 5.08
N ILE A 50 9.19 -0.68 4.14
CA ILE A 50 8.92 -0.95 2.71
C ILE A 50 10.01 -1.84 2.12
N ALA A 51 11.27 -1.59 2.47
CA ALA A 51 12.39 -2.44 2.06
C ALA A 51 12.21 -3.87 2.62
N ALA A 52 11.88 -4.00 3.90
CA ALA A 52 11.61 -5.31 4.51
C ALA A 52 10.41 -6.02 3.86
N LEU A 53 9.32 -5.30 3.60
CA LEU A 53 8.12 -5.86 2.98
C LEU A 53 8.36 -6.33 1.55
N ARG A 54 9.20 -5.61 0.78
CA ARG A 54 9.51 -5.95 -0.62
C ARG A 54 10.07 -7.35 -0.77
N GLU A 55 10.86 -7.82 0.17
CA GLU A 55 11.42 -9.18 0.13
C GLU A 55 10.35 -10.27 0.39
N GLN A 56 9.24 -9.89 1.05
CA GLN A 56 8.22 -10.80 1.56
C GLN A 56 6.94 -10.85 0.70
N VAL A 57 6.87 -10.10 -0.40
CA VAL A 57 5.72 -10.08 -1.32
C VAL A 57 6.16 -10.43 -2.73
N ASP A 58 5.21 -10.82 -3.58
CA ASP A 58 5.46 -11.06 -5.02
C ASP A 58 5.40 -9.74 -5.81
N SER A 59 4.52 -8.83 -5.38
CA SER A 59 4.42 -7.48 -5.94
C SER A 59 4.12 -6.48 -4.84
N LEU A 60 4.70 -5.28 -4.95
CA LEU A 60 4.55 -4.20 -3.97
C LEU A 60 4.17 -2.88 -4.64
N VAL A 61 2.95 -2.41 -4.34
CA VAL A 61 2.47 -1.09 -4.73
C VAL A 61 2.70 -0.12 -3.57
N VAL A 62 3.47 0.92 -3.84
CA VAL A 62 3.80 1.97 -2.86
C VAL A 62 3.16 3.28 -3.29
N ILE A 63 2.26 3.80 -2.47
CA ILE A 63 1.50 5.01 -2.72
C ILE A 63 2.08 6.14 -1.87
N PRO A 64 2.79 7.12 -2.44
CA PRO A 64 3.25 8.27 -1.68
C PRO A 64 2.07 9.18 -1.35
N ASN A 65 1.79 9.42 -0.05
CA ASN A 65 0.68 10.28 0.37
C ASN A 65 0.76 11.71 -0.22
N GLU A 66 1.96 12.20 -0.52
CA GLU A 66 2.16 13.48 -1.22
C GLU A 66 1.44 13.54 -2.58
N ARG A 67 1.28 12.40 -3.26
CA ARG A 67 0.58 12.36 -4.54
C ARG A 67 -0.95 12.44 -4.41
N LEU A 68 -1.50 12.21 -3.21
CA LEU A 68 -2.94 12.32 -2.96
C LEU A 68 -3.45 13.75 -3.21
N LYS A 69 -2.57 14.76 -3.05
CA LYS A 69 -2.87 16.17 -3.35
C LYS A 69 -3.28 16.41 -4.79
N PHE A 70 -2.87 15.55 -5.73
CA PHE A 70 -3.21 15.66 -7.15
C PHE A 70 -4.50 14.93 -7.51
N VAL A 71 -5.01 14.07 -6.61
CA VAL A 71 -6.20 13.24 -6.83
C VAL A 71 -7.45 13.88 -6.24
N SER A 72 -7.28 14.83 -5.32
CA SER A 72 -8.37 15.56 -4.65
C SER A 72 -8.46 17.00 -5.15
N GLU A 73 -9.65 17.41 -5.60
CA GLU A 73 -9.96 18.83 -5.88
C GLU A 73 -10.01 19.67 -4.59
N GLN A 74 -10.19 19.02 -3.44
CA GLN A 74 -10.19 19.68 -2.13
C GLN A 74 -8.78 19.83 -1.58
N LYS A 75 -8.51 20.98 -0.94
CA LYS A 75 -7.25 21.23 -0.24
C LYS A 75 -7.05 20.17 0.86
N ILE A 76 -5.95 19.43 0.78
CA ILE A 76 -5.61 18.45 1.81
C ILE A 76 -5.17 19.18 3.09
N THR A 77 -5.83 18.81 4.18
CA THR A 77 -5.57 19.22 5.56
C THR A 77 -5.20 17.99 6.37
N PHE A 78 -4.59 18.15 7.54
CA PHE A 78 -4.31 17.02 8.42
C PHE A 78 -5.57 16.19 8.76
N LYS A 79 -6.72 16.85 8.85
CA LYS A 79 -8.00 16.23 9.26
C LYS A 79 -8.58 15.30 8.19
N ASN A 80 -8.47 15.64 6.90
CA ASN A 80 -9.03 14.82 5.79
C ASN A 80 -7.97 13.98 5.05
N ALA A 81 -6.68 14.21 5.34
CA ALA A 81 -5.58 13.52 4.67
C ALA A 81 -5.61 11.99 4.85
N PHE A 82 -6.00 11.52 6.04
CA PHE A 82 -6.08 10.08 6.34
C PHE A 82 -7.24 9.42 5.60
N ASP A 83 -8.43 10.05 5.60
CA ASP A 83 -9.60 9.53 4.89
C ASP A 83 -9.33 9.39 3.38
N ILE A 84 -8.64 10.37 2.78
CA ILE A 84 -8.25 10.33 1.36
C ILE A 84 -7.23 9.21 1.11
N ALA A 85 -6.27 9.01 2.01
CA ALA A 85 -5.28 7.93 1.89
C ALA A 85 -5.94 6.55 1.97
N ASP A 86 -6.90 6.39 2.88
CA ASP A 86 -7.68 5.15 3.04
C ASP A 86 -8.53 4.86 1.80
N ASP A 87 -9.17 5.88 1.22
CA ASP A 87 -9.97 5.68 0.01
C ASP A 87 -9.10 5.28 -1.20
N VAL A 88 -7.89 5.84 -1.32
CA VAL A 88 -6.93 5.42 -2.37
C VAL A 88 -6.42 4.00 -2.14
N LEU A 89 -6.15 3.61 -0.88
CA LEU A 89 -5.82 2.22 -0.56
C LEU A 89 -6.96 1.26 -0.93
N ARG A 90 -8.20 1.63 -0.61
CA ARG A 90 -9.41 0.86 -0.95
C ARG A 90 -9.55 0.72 -2.46
N GLN A 91 -9.42 1.80 -3.22
CA GLN A 91 -9.48 1.78 -4.67
C GLN A 91 -8.37 0.91 -5.28
N GLY A 92 -7.15 0.99 -4.76
CA GLY A 92 -6.03 0.14 -5.21
C GLY A 92 -6.31 -1.36 -5.02
N VAL A 93 -6.87 -1.75 -3.88
CA VAL A 93 -7.28 -3.15 -3.63
C VAL A 93 -8.42 -3.56 -4.54
N GLN A 94 -9.44 -2.71 -4.66
CA GLN A 94 -10.63 -2.99 -5.47
C GLN A 94 -10.26 -3.21 -6.94
N SER A 95 -9.45 -2.33 -7.53
CA SER A 95 -9.01 -2.45 -8.93
C SER A 95 -8.26 -3.75 -9.19
N ILE A 96 -7.36 -4.16 -8.29
CA ILE A 96 -6.62 -5.44 -8.44
C ILE A 96 -7.58 -6.62 -8.27
N SER A 97 -8.47 -6.58 -7.29
CA SER A 97 -9.43 -7.65 -7.05
C SER A 97 -10.44 -7.80 -8.19
N GLU A 98 -10.88 -6.71 -8.81
CA GLU A 98 -11.78 -6.72 -9.96
C GLU A 98 -11.10 -7.27 -11.21
N LEU A 99 -9.83 -6.91 -11.45
CA LEU A 99 -9.03 -7.47 -12.54
C LEU A 99 -8.86 -8.99 -12.43
N ILE A 100 -8.80 -9.52 -11.20
CA ILE A 100 -8.67 -10.96 -10.94
C ILE A 100 -10.03 -11.67 -11.01
N ASN A 101 -11.09 -11.06 -10.48
CA ASN A 101 -12.42 -11.70 -10.38
C ASN A 101 -13.27 -11.61 -11.65
N VAL A 102 -13.06 -10.59 -12.49
CA VAL A 102 -13.79 -10.46 -13.75
C VAL A 102 -13.00 -11.19 -14.83
N THR A 103 -13.42 -12.41 -15.16
CA THR A 103 -12.96 -13.14 -16.36
C THR A 103 -13.52 -12.42 -17.59
N ALA A 104 -12.92 -11.30 -17.98
CA ALA A 104 -13.26 -10.60 -19.22
C ALA A 104 -12.64 -11.36 -20.41
N LEU A 105 -13.32 -11.35 -21.55
CA LEU A 105 -12.97 -11.98 -22.83
C LEU A 105 -11.58 -11.63 -23.41
N VAL A 106 -10.80 -10.79 -22.75
CA VAL A 106 -9.40 -10.53 -23.07
C VAL A 106 -8.58 -11.01 -21.87
N ASN A 107 -8.14 -12.27 -21.97
CA ASN A 107 -7.28 -12.91 -20.99
C ASN A 107 -5.91 -12.20 -21.00
N LEU A 108 -5.69 -11.27 -20.05
CA LEU A 108 -4.34 -10.85 -19.70
C LEU A 108 -3.79 -11.94 -18.78
N ASP A 109 -3.22 -12.99 -19.39
CA ASP A 109 -2.52 -14.04 -18.66
C ASP A 109 -1.40 -13.42 -17.82
N PHE A 110 -1.46 -13.67 -16.51
CA PHE A 110 -0.31 -13.51 -15.62
C PHE A 110 0.53 -14.78 -15.72
N ALA A 111 1.67 -14.68 -16.41
CA ALA A 111 2.74 -15.68 -16.42
C ALA A 111 3.90 -15.25 -15.51
#